data_AF-A0A6A6MI22-F1
#
_entry.id   AF-A0A6A6MI22-F1
#
_cell.length_a   1.000
_cell.length_b   1.000
_cell.length_c   1.000
_cell.angle_alpha   90.00
_cell.angle_beta   90.00
_cell.angle_gamma   90.00
#
_symmetry.space_group_name_H-M   'P 1'
#
loop_
_entity.id
_entity.type
_entity.pdbx_description
1 polymer ?
#
loop_
_entity_poly.entity_id
_entity_poly.type
_entity_poly.pdbx_seq_one_letter_code
_entity_poly.pdbx_strand_id
1 'polypeptide(L)'
;MPRTPSSPAEAMTAFMGIVGSAKESLRKILIRGEFDEYLNDHQMHCTARLVEMLNLYSNELHKCSETSVIYQTSRPKSYIKNERAVYRWVTEIIQMEKMTDYTCNPNYMSEWSKLMNQQDTFRGKILIQGHSKAKIDGIGEVEAGHIKAHQDVLHQAFDLKMRMTAYWKIVLSRLVDSMALHLQFCVQNLVNKEMEKEIISELMSNQGGVIERMMEESPSIAAKREKLNKSIKLLGESKKVLGNIMDKIATYSD
;
A
#
# COMPACT_ATOMS: atom_id res chain seq x y z
N MET A 1 -22.37 -20.65 19.79
CA MET A 1 -21.13 -20.09 20.37
C MET A 1 -19.93 -20.78 19.72
N PRO A 2 -18.86 -20.06 19.38
CA PRO A 2 -17.62 -20.69 18.92
C PRO A 2 -17.09 -21.66 19.99
N ARG A 3 -16.63 -22.84 19.59
CA ARG A 3 -16.01 -23.80 20.51
C ARG A 3 -14.63 -23.26 20.90
N THR A 4 -14.33 -23.20 22.19
CA THR A 4 -12.97 -22.91 22.67
C THR A 4 -12.06 -24.06 22.26
N PRO A 5 -10.89 -23.78 21.64
CA PRO A 5 -9.97 -24.84 21.24
C PRO A 5 -9.50 -25.61 22.48
N SER A 6 -9.61 -26.93 22.42
CA SER A 6 -9.33 -27.85 23.53
C SER A 6 -7.86 -28.25 23.63
N SER A 7 -7.05 -27.91 22.62
CA SER A 7 -5.61 -28.19 22.57
C SER A 7 -4.83 -27.13 21.79
N PRO A 8 -3.50 -27.00 22.03
CA PRO A 8 -2.62 -26.14 21.24
C PRO A 8 -2.67 -26.44 19.73
N ALA A 9 -2.82 -27.71 19.35
CA ALA A 9 -2.97 -28.11 17.95
C ALA A 9 -4.26 -27.56 17.33
N GLU A 10 -5.39 -27.66 18.03
CA GLU A 10 -6.68 -27.12 17.56
C GLU A 10 -6.64 -25.58 17.47
N ALA A 11 -5.99 -24.91 18.44
CA ALA A 11 -5.77 -23.48 18.40
C ALA A 11 -4.90 -23.05 17.21
N MET A 12 -3.82 -23.79 16.92
CA MET A 12 -2.97 -23.54 15.76
C MET A 12 -3.74 -23.71 14.44
N THR A 13 -4.57 -24.75 14.32
CA THR A 13 -5.43 -24.93 13.15
C THR A 13 -6.42 -23.78 12.97
N ALA A 14 -7.10 -23.35 14.04
CA ALA A 14 -8.02 -22.23 13.99
C ALA A 14 -7.30 -20.92 13.62
N PHE A 15 -6.13 -20.67 14.21
CA PHE A 15 -5.30 -19.52 13.91
C PHE A 15 -4.85 -19.49 12.44
N MET A 16 -4.36 -20.61 11.90
CA MET A 16 -4.00 -20.71 10.49
C MET A 16 -5.19 -20.44 9.57
N GLY A 17 -6.40 -20.88 9.94
CA GLY A 17 -7.64 -20.55 9.23
C GLY A 17 -7.95 -19.05 9.22
N ILE A 18 -7.72 -18.36 10.36
CA ILE A 18 -7.89 -16.90 10.47
C ILE A 18 -6.86 -16.18 9.57
N VAL A 19 -5.58 -16.58 9.63
CA VAL A 19 -4.51 -16.00 8.78
C VAL A 19 -4.84 -16.18 7.30
N GLY A 20 -5.30 -17.37 6.90
CA GLY A 20 -5.74 -17.64 5.52
C GLY A 20 -6.90 -16.74 5.09
N SER A 21 -7.90 -16.58 5.95
CA SER A 21 -9.07 -15.71 5.68
C SER A 21 -8.67 -14.23 5.59
N ALA A 22 -7.79 -13.77 6.48
CA ALA A 22 -7.25 -12.40 6.45
C ALA A 22 -6.43 -12.15 5.18
N LYS A 23 -5.58 -13.11 4.79
CA LYS A 23 -4.78 -13.05 3.56
C LYS A 23 -5.66 -12.95 2.30
N GLU A 24 -6.73 -13.75 2.21
CA GLU A 24 -7.66 -13.64 1.07
C GLU A 24 -8.42 -12.32 1.08
N SER A 25 -8.84 -11.84 2.25
CA SER A 25 -9.50 -10.53 2.37
C SER A 25 -8.58 -9.40 1.88
N LEU A 26 -7.30 -9.41 2.28
CA LEU A 26 -6.31 -8.44 1.79
C LEU A 26 -6.04 -8.58 0.29
N ARG A 27 -6.07 -9.79 -0.26
CA ARG A 27 -5.93 -10.02 -1.70
C ARG A 27 -7.09 -9.41 -2.48
N LYS A 28 -8.33 -9.63 -2.04
CA LYS A 28 -9.52 -9.03 -2.64
C LYS A 28 -9.41 -7.51 -2.65
N ILE A 29 -9.13 -6.94 -1.48
CA ILE A 29 -9.20 -5.49 -1.26
C ILE A 29 -7.98 -4.74 -1.86
N LEU A 30 -6.75 -5.24 -1.67
CA LEU A 30 -5.53 -4.51 -2.05
C LEU A 30 -4.98 -4.87 -3.42
N ILE A 31 -5.28 -6.07 -3.94
CA ILE A 31 -4.71 -6.56 -5.20
C ILE A 31 -5.79 -6.59 -6.29
N ARG A 32 -6.96 -7.16 -6.00
CA ARG A 32 -8.04 -7.28 -6.99
C ARG A 32 -8.95 -6.04 -7.04
N GLY A 33 -8.94 -5.21 -5.99
CA GLY A 33 -9.87 -4.09 -5.88
C GLY A 33 -11.32 -4.55 -5.76
N GLU A 34 -11.56 -5.75 -5.23
CA GLU A 34 -12.90 -6.28 -4.97
C GLU A 34 -13.40 -5.74 -3.62
N PHE A 35 -14.48 -4.96 -3.65
CA PHE A 35 -15.10 -4.34 -2.46
C PHE A 35 -16.62 -4.51 -2.43
N ASP A 36 -17.17 -5.48 -3.18
CA ASP A 36 -18.60 -5.79 -3.22
C ASP A 36 -19.15 -6.16 -1.82
N GLU A 37 -18.30 -6.72 -0.97
CA GLU A 37 -18.61 -7.05 0.43
C GLU A 37 -18.73 -5.80 1.33
N TYR A 38 -18.27 -4.64 0.87
CA TYR A 38 -18.15 -3.40 1.67
C TYR A 38 -18.71 -2.16 0.94
N LEU A 39 -19.77 -2.33 0.14
CA LEU A 39 -20.35 -1.24 -0.66
C LEU A 39 -20.68 0.02 0.15
N ASN A 40 -21.20 -0.14 1.38
CA ASN A 40 -21.60 0.97 2.26
C ASN A 40 -20.52 1.40 3.25
N ASP A 41 -19.38 0.71 3.30
CA ASP A 41 -18.26 1.08 4.17
C ASP A 41 -17.13 1.66 3.31
N HIS A 42 -17.21 2.97 3.08
CA HIS A 42 -16.20 3.71 2.33
C HIS A 42 -14.79 3.60 2.94
N GLN A 43 -14.66 3.24 4.23
CA GLN A 43 -13.34 3.02 4.83
C GLN A 43 -12.65 1.76 4.32
N MET A 44 -13.40 0.82 3.74
CA MET A 44 -12.89 -0.43 3.17
C MET A 44 -12.61 -0.34 1.66
N HIS A 45 -12.79 0.84 1.06
CA HIS A 45 -12.47 1.10 -0.35
C HIS A 45 -10.96 1.39 -0.48
N CYS A 46 -10.14 0.38 -0.20
CA CYS A 46 -8.70 0.59 0.01
C CYS A 46 -7.96 1.18 -1.20
N THR A 47 -8.40 0.96 -2.44
CA THR A 47 -7.82 1.64 -3.61
C THR A 47 -8.02 3.15 -3.53
N ALA A 48 -9.22 3.62 -3.15
CA ALA A 48 -9.51 5.04 -2.97
C ALA A 48 -8.70 5.63 -1.81
N ARG A 49 -8.61 4.92 -0.68
CA ARG A 49 -7.80 5.35 0.47
C ARG A 49 -6.31 5.39 0.17
N LEU A 50 -5.79 4.43 -0.60
CA LEU A 50 -4.39 4.46 -1.02
C LEU A 50 -4.12 5.69 -1.90
N VAL A 51 -5.04 6.02 -2.82
CA VAL A 51 -4.95 7.25 -3.62
C VAL A 51 -4.96 8.49 -2.72
N GLU A 52 -5.84 8.57 -1.72
CA GLU A 52 -5.85 9.66 -0.74
C GLU A 52 -4.53 9.77 0.03
N MET A 53 -3.99 8.65 0.53
CA MET A 53 -2.70 8.62 1.24
C MET A 53 -1.55 9.06 0.34
N LEU A 54 -1.52 8.62 -0.93
CA LEU A 54 -0.51 9.03 -1.90
C LEU A 54 -0.64 10.53 -2.24
N ASN A 55 -1.86 11.05 -2.35
CA ASN A 55 -2.11 12.47 -2.55
C ASN A 55 -1.66 13.31 -1.34
N LEU A 56 -1.95 12.85 -0.11
CA LEU A 56 -1.47 13.49 1.11
C LEU A 56 0.06 13.51 1.15
N TYR A 57 0.70 12.37 0.86
CA TYR A 57 2.16 12.28 0.81
C TYR A 57 2.77 13.18 -0.28
N SER A 58 2.16 13.23 -1.47
CA SER A 58 2.56 14.16 -2.52
C SER A 58 2.47 15.62 -2.07
N ASN A 59 1.39 15.99 -1.37
CA ASN A 59 1.23 17.33 -0.80
C ASN A 59 2.29 17.63 0.27
N GLU A 60 2.65 16.66 1.10
CA GLU A 60 3.73 16.79 2.09
C GLU A 60 5.09 16.97 1.41
N LEU A 61 5.39 16.20 0.36
CA LEU A 61 6.62 16.36 -0.43
C LEU A 61 6.70 17.74 -1.09
N HIS A 62 5.59 18.25 -1.64
CA HIS A 62 5.54 19.59 -2.23
C HIS A 62 5.74 20.71 -1.20
N LYS A 63 5.41 20.46 0.07
CA LYS A 63 5.68 21.39 1.19
C LYS A 63 7.11 21.28 1.71
N CYS A 64 7.82 20.19 1.40
CA CYS A 64 9.17 19.93 1.86
C CYS A 64 10.20 20.56 0.90
N SER A 65 10.34 21.88 0.93
CA SER A 65 11.58 22.54 0.53
C SER A 65 12.50 22.59 1.75
N GLU A 66 13.49 21.69 1.78
CA GLU A 66 14.58 21.60 2.76
C GLU A 66 14.20 21.16 4.18
N THR A 67 14.28 19.85 4.48
CA THR A 67 14.98 19.41 5.70
C THR A 67 15.39 17.93 5.66
N SER A 68 16.53 17.71 6.30
CA SER A 68 17.38 16.53 6.40
C SER A 68 16.74 15.28 7.04
N VAL A 69 17.23 14.14 6.57
CA VAL A 69 17.06 12.78 7.09
C VAL A 69 17.41 12.72 8.58
N ILE A 70 16.40 12.64 9.44
CA ILE A 70 16.56 12.08 10.79
C ILE A 70 15.24 11.41 11.13
N TYR A 71 15.17 10.07 11.12
CA TYR A 71 14.35 9.20 11.99
C TYR A 71 14.59 7.73 11.59
N GLN A 72 15.74 7.18 11.97
CA GLN A 72 15.98 5.74 11.92
C GLN A 72 16.50 5.27 13.28
N THR A 73 15.61 4.87 14.19
CA THR A 73 16.02 4.13 15.40
C THR A 73 14.93 3.27 16.06
N SER A 74 13.76 3.05 15.45
CA SER A 74 12.72 2.20 16.09
C SER A 74 11.85 1.36 15.16
N ARG A 75 12.22 1.19 13.88
CA ARG A 75 11.38 0.41 12.94
C ARG A 75 11.79 -1.07 12.83
N PRO A 76 10.83 -2.01 12.69
CA PRO A 76 11.12 -3.44 12.52
C PRO A 76 12.01 -3.71 11.30
N LYS A 77 12.88 -4.73 11.37
CA LYS A 77 13.86 -5.05 10.32
C LYS A 77 13.23 -5.38 8.95
N SER A 78 12.00 -5.91 8.91
CA SER A 78 11.27 -6.21 7.66
C SER A 78 10.87 -4.93 6.90
N TYR A 79 10.42 -3.89 7.60
CA TYR A 79 10.11 -2.59 7.01
C TYR A 79 11.34 -1.94 6.33
N ILE A 80 12.52 -2.05 6.96
CA ILE A 80 13.77 -1.45 6.46
C ILE A 80 14.29 -2.17 5.19
N LYS A 81 13.91 -3.44 4.98
CA LYS A 81 14.33 -4.20 3.80
C LYS A 81 13.56 -3.76 2.55
N ASN A 82 12.24 -3.59 2.67
CA ASN A 82 11.40 -3.17 1.55
C ASN A 82 11.64 -1.70 1.17
N GLU A 83 11.82 -0.81 2.14
CA GLU A 83 12.13 0.61 1.89
C GLU A 83 13.45 0.80 1.10
N ARG A 84 14.51 0.09 1.48
CA ARG A 84 15.80 0.14 0.76
C ARG A 84 15.71 -0.45 -0.65
N ALA A 85 14.88 -1.47 -0.85
CA ALA A 85 14.68 -2.08 -2.17
C ALA A 85 14.00 -1.09 -3.12
N VAL A 86 12.95 -0.40 -2.66
CA VAL A 86 12.26 0.64 -3.45
C VAL A 86 13.21 1.79 -3.77
N TYR A 87 13.97 2.28 -2.78
CA TYR A 87 14.92 3.38 -2.99
C TYR A 87 15.98 3.06 -4.06
N ARG A 88 16.56 1.86 -3.99
CA ARG A 88 17.57 1.42 -4.97
C ARG A 88 16.96 1.32 -6.37
N TRP A 89 15.79 0.70 -6.50
CA TRP A 89 15.11 0.54 -7.77
C TRP A 89 14.73 1.90 -8.41
N VAL A 90 14.19 2.85 -7.64
CA VAL A 90 13.91 4.22 -8.13
C VAL A 90 15.20 4.90 -8.60
N THR A 91 16.28 4.76 -7.83
CA THR A 91 17.58 5.33 -8.18
C THR A 91 18.08 4.75 -9.51
N GLU A 92 18.02 3.44 -9.70
CA GLU A 92 18.45 2.77 -10.93
C GLU A 92 17.68 3.28 -12.15
N ILE A 93 16.34 3.41 -12.06
CA ILE A 93 15.53 3.96 -13.16
C ILE A 93 15.95 5.37 -13.52
N ILE A 94 16.11 6.25 -12.52
CA ILE A 94 16.53 7.63 -12.78
C ILE A 94 17.92 7.66 -13.44
N GLN A 95 18.85 6.81 -13.00
CA GLN A 95 20.17 6.75 -13.64
C GLN A 95 20.10 6.25 -15.09
N MET A 96 19.25 5.24 -15.38
CA MET A 96 19.04 4.78 -16.74
C MET A 96 18.47 5.88 -17.64
N GLU A 97 17.48 6.64 -17.16
CA GLU A 97 16.91 7.78 -17.89
C GLU A 97 17.93 8.91 -18.13
N LYS A 98 18.90 9.07 -17.23
CA LYS A 98 19.96 10.08 -17.39
C LYS A 98 21.05 9.66 -18.37
N MET A 99 21.22 8.37 -18.63
CA MET A 99 22.30 7.85 -19.46
C MET A 99 21.98 7.91 -20.96
N THR A 100 20.71 8.00 -21.35
CA THR A 100 20.31 7.97 -22.76
C THR A 100 19.03 8.77 -23.00
N ASP A 101 18.92 9.39 -24.18
CA ASP A 101 17.70 10.01 -24.71
C ASP A 101 16.89 9.04 -25.59
N TYR A 102 17.10 7.72 -25.41
CA TYR A 102 16.45 6.69 -26.22
C TYR A 102 14.95 6.56 -25.92
N THR A 103 14.16 6.44 -26.99
CA THR A 103 12.76 6.04 -26.92
C THR A 103 12.33 5.29 -28.19
N CYS A 104 11.62 4.18 -28.01
CA CYS A 104 10.91 3.50 -29.10
C CYS A 104 9.42 3.87 -29.16
N ASN A 105 8.98 4.87 -28.38
CA ASN A 105 7.58 5.27 -28.35
C ASN A 105 7.21 5.95 -29.68
N PRO A 106 6.25 5.41 -30.45
CA PRO A 106 5.87 5.96 -31.75
C PRO A 106 5.30 7.39 -31.65
N ASN A 107 4.75 7.77 -30.48
CA ASN A 107 4.20 9.10 -30.25
C ASN A 107 5.26 10.19 -30.13
N TYR A 108 6.54 9.82 -29.98
CA TYR A 108 7.62 10.82 -29.94
C TYR A 108 7.66 11.66 -31.22
N MET A 109 7.65 10.99 -32.38
CA MET A 109 7.76 11.67 -33.68
C MET A 109 6.52 12.51 -33.98
N SER A 110 5.33 12.07 -33.59
CA SER A 110 4.10 12.82 -33.80
C SER A 110 4.03 14.07 -32.92
N GLU A 111 4.40 13.97 -31.64
CA GLU A 111 4.46 15.11 -30.72
C GLU A 111 5.54 16.11 -31.12
N TRP A 112 6.74 15.64 -31.48
CA TRP A 112 7.81 16.50 -31.98
C TRP A 112 7.40 17.22 -33.28
N SER A 113 6.82 16.51 -34.25
CA SER A 113 6.36 17.10 -35.52
C SER A 113 5.28 18.17 -35.28
N LYS A 114 4.31 17.89 -34.41
CA LYS A 114 3.26 18.85 -34.01
C LYS A 114 3.86 20.12 -33.39
N LEU A 115 4.88 19.97 -32.55
CA LEU A 115 5.58 21.09 -31.93
C LEU A 115 6.40 21.88 -32.95
N MET A 116 7.08 21.19 -33.88
CA MET A 116 7.88 21.81 -34.94
C MET A 116 7.06 22.65 -35.91
N ASN A 117 5.80 22.30 -36.18
CA ASN A 117 4.91 23.10 -37.04
C ASN A 117 4.65 24.53 -36.54
N GLN A 118 5.01 24.84 -35.29
CA GLN A 118 4.88 26.18 -34.71
C GLN A 118 6.11 27.08 -34.97
N GLN A 119 7.18 26.54 -35.56
CA GLN A 119 8.47 27.20 -35.69
C GLN A 119 8.41 28.53 -36.45
N ASP A 120 7.75 28.56 -37.62
CA ASP A 120 7.68 29.79 -38.44
C ASP A 120 6.87 30.88 -37.75
N THR A 121 5.79 30.50 -37.07
CA THR A 121 4.98 31.42 -36.27
C THR A 121 5.79 31.98 -35.10
N PHE A 122 6.54 31.14 -34.41
CA PHE A 122 7.43 31.56 -33.33
C PHE A 122 8.52 32.52 -33.84
N ARG A 123 9.20 32.15 -34.92
CA ARG A 123 10.26 32.94 -35.55
C ARG A 123 9.75 34.31 -36.00
N GLY A 124 8.57 34.37 -36.63
CA GLY A 124 7.96 35.61 -37.07
C GLY A 124 7.65 36.55 -35.89
N LYS A 125 7.11 36.03 -34.78
CA LYS A 125 6.83 36.82 -33.58
C LYS A 125 8.10 37.41 -32.95
N ILE A 126 9.17 36.61 -32.84
CA ILE A 126 10.40 37.05 -32.17
C ILE A 126 11.24 37.98 -33.08
N LEU A 127 11.48 37.60 -34.34
CA LEU A 127 12.40 38.32 -35.22
C LEU A 127 11.75 39.47 -35.99
N ILE A 128 10.50 39.31 -36.45
CA ILE A 128 9.83 40.32 -37.30
C ILE A 128 9.03 41.29 -36.44
N GLN A 129 8.18 40.77 -35.55
CA GLN A 129 7.33 41.60 -34.68
C GLN A 129 8.08 42.15 -33.47
N GLY A 130 9.30 41.66 -33.23
CA GLY A 130 10.16 42.17 -32.15
C GLY A 130 9.68 41.82 -30.75
N HIS A 131 8.81 40.83 -30.57
CA HIS A 131 8.38 40.43 -29.23
C HIS A 131 9.54 39.83 -28.42
N SER A 132 9.53 40.02 -27.10
CA SER A 132 10.47 39.35 -26.20
C SER A 132 9.98 37.96 -25.81
N LYS A 133 8.67 37.74 -25.84
CA LYS A 133 8.02 36.47 -25.51
C LYS A 133 7.18 35.96 -26.67
N ALA A 134 7.05 34.64 -26.75
CA ALA A 134 6.09 33.99 -27.64
C ALA A 134 5.43 32.81 -26.95
N LYS A 135 4.12 32.67 -27.14
CA LYS A 135 3.37 31.50 -26.71
C LYS A 135 3.60 30.34 -27.70
N ILE A 136 3.95 29.19 -27.16
CA ILE A 136 4.05 27.91 -27.85
C ILE A 136 2.99 26.97 -27.25
N ASP A 137 2.11 26.44 -28.10
CA ASP A 137 1.06 25.53 -27.67
C ASP A 137 1.66 24.25 -27.12
N GLY A 138 1.25 23.87 -25.89
CA GLY A 138 1.79 22.73 -25.15
C GLY A 138 2.97 23.06 -24.24
N ILE A 139 3.53 24.27 -24.30
CA ILE A 139 4.61 24.72 -23.40
C ILE A 139 4.16 25.95 -22.59
N GLY A 140 3.46 26.89 -23.21
CA GLY A 140 3.07 28.16 -22.61
C GLY A 140 3.87 29.34 -23.16
N GLU A 141 3.98 30.40 -22.39
CA GLU A 141 4.72 31.60 -22.77
C GLU A 141 6.23 31.40 -22.54
N VAL A 142 7.02 31.63 -23.58
CA VAL A 142 8.48 31.44 -23.57
C VAL A 142 9.17 32.77 -23.83
N GLU A 143 10.07 33.16 -22.93
CA GLU A 143 10.98 34.29 -23.12
C GLU A 143 12.09 33.89 -24.11
N ALA A 144 12.16 34.63 -25.21
CA ALA A 144 13.11 34.40 -26.30
C ALA A 144 13.69 35.71 -26.86
N GLY A 145 13.54 36.84 -26.17
CA GLY A 145 14.07 38.13 -26.59
C GLY A 145 15.58 38.11 -26.78
N HIS A 146 16.30 37.37 -25.94
CA HIS A 146 17.76 37.23 -26.00
C HIS A 146 18.27 36.48 -27.24
N ILE A 147 17.44 35.60 -27.83
CA ILE A 147 17.79 34.84 -29.04
C ILE A 147 17.95 35.76 -30.27
N LYS A 148 17.42 36.98 -30.24
CA LYS A 148 17.61 37.95 -31.33
C LYS A 148 19.07 38.27 -31.62
N ALA A 149 19.95 38.19 -30.61
CA ALA A 149 21.38 38.38 -30.75
C ALA A 149 22.11 37.16 -31.35
N HIS A 150 21.44 36.00 -31.39
CA HIS A 150 21.99 34.71 -31.81
C HIS A 150 21.04 34.01 -32.79
N GLN A 151 20.74 34.67 -33.91
CA GLN A 151 19.73 34.20 -34.88
C GLN A 151 20.13 32.90 -35.58
N ASP A 152 21.43 32.68 -35.72
CA ASP A 152 22.07 31.51 -36.31
C ASP A 152 21.72 30.21 -35.55
N VAL A 153 21.57 30.28 -34.23
CA VAL A 153 21.22 29.11 -33.39
C VAL A 153 19.73 29.00 -33.10
N LEU A 154 18.89 29.97 -33.51
CA LEU A 154 17.45 30.00 -33.18
C LEU A 154 16.75 28.70 -33.60
N HIS A 155 17.02 28.24 -34.83
CA HIS A 155 16.42 27.01 -35.35
C HIS A 155 16.82 25.79 -34.50
N GLN A 156 18.12 25.67 -34.17
CA GLN A 156 18.65 24.54 -33.40
C GLN A 156 18.13 24.54 -31.96
N ALA A 157 18.08 25.71 -31.32
CA ALA A 157 17.56 25.87 -29.97
C ALA A 157 16.06 25.55 -29.91
N PHE A 158 15.28 25.98 -30.92
CA PHE A 158 13.86 25.65 -31.02
C PHE A 158 13.66 24.14 -31.22
N ASP A 159 14.33 23.52 -32.20
CA ASP A 159 14.25 22.07 -32.45
C ASP A 159 14.61 21.27 -31.19
N LEU A 160 15.73 21.60 -30.54
CA LEU A 160 16.15 20.96 -29.30
C LEU A 160 15.09 21.09 -28.20
N LYS A 161 14.52 22.28 -28.01
CA LYS A 161 13.45 22.49 -27.02
C LYS A 161 12.23 21.64 -27.33
N MET A 162 11.84 21.50 -28.60
CA MET A 162 10.69 20.68 -28.99
C MET A 162 10.97 19.18 -28.75
N ARG A 163 12.17 18.71 -29.12
CA ARG A 163 12.61 17.32 -28.85
C ARG A 163 12.61 17.00 -27.36
N MET A 164 13.23 17.87 -26.55
CA MET A 164 13.26 17.70 -25.09
C MET A 164 11.85 17.70 -24.50
N THR A 165 10.95 18.55 -25.01
CA THR A 165 9.56 18.61 -24.55
C THR A 165 8.79 17.33 -24.88
N ALA A 166 8.92 16.83 -26.11
CA ALA A 166 8.29 15.57 -26.54
C ALA A 166 8.85 14.38 -25.75
N TYR A 167 10.16 14.34 -25.54
CA TYR A 167 10.82 13.28 -24.77
C TYR A 167 10.43 13.30 -23.29
N TRP A 168 10.37 14.48 -22.67
CA TRP A 168 10.05 14.62 -21.25
C TRP A 168 8.66 14.06 -20.90
N LYS A 169 7.68 14.22 -21.79
CA LYS A 169 6.36 13.58 -21.63
C LYS A 169 6.47 12.06 -21.51
N ILE A 170 7.32 11.44 -22.32
CA ILE A 170 7.54 9.99 -22.32
C ILE A 170 8.23 9.55 -21.02
N VAL A 171 9.26 10.28 -20.58
CA VAL A 171 9.95 10.02 -19.31
C VAL A 171 8.97 10.07 -18.14
N LEU A 172 8.13 11.10 -18.07
CA LEU A 172 7.12 11.22 -17.02
C LEU A 172 6.15 10.04 -17.01
N SER A 173 5.60 9.65 -18.16
CA SER A 173 4.73 8.46 -18.25
C SER A 173 5.46 7.20 -17.81
N ARG A 174 6.71 7.00 -18.26
CA ARG A 174 7.49 5.81 -17.92
C ARG A 174 7.78 5.72 -16.42
N LEU A 175 8.09 6.84 -15.78
CA LEU A 175 8.28 6.91 -14.33
C LEU A 175 7.00 6.55 -13.58
N VAL A 176 5.87 7.14 -13.98
CA VAL A 176 4.56 6.86 -13.37
C VAL A 176 4.20 5.37 -13.49
N ASP A 177 4.30 4.80 -14.70
CA ASP A 177 3.99 3.38 -14.95
C ASP A 177 4.91 2.47 -14.15
N SER A 178 6.22 2.76 -14.16
CA SER A 178 7.20 1.98 -13.41
C SER A 178 6.86 1.98 -11.92
N MET A 179 6.56 3.15 -11.33
CA MET A 179 6.26 3.27 -9.90
C MET A 179 4.97 2.54 -9.54
N ALA A 180 3.93 2.67 -10.38
CA ALA A 180 2.67 1.97 -10.18
C ALA A 180 2.86 0.45 -10.21
N LEU A 181 3.59 -0.07 -11.21
CA LEU A 181 3.88 -1.49 -11.33
C LEU A 181 4.73 -2.02 -10.16
N HIS A 182 5.75 -1.27 -9.75
CA HIS A 182 6.60 -1.65 -8.62
C HIS A 182 5.80 -1.71 -7.32
N LEU A 183 4.96 -0.70 -7.06
CA LEU A 183 4.11 -0.67 -5.87
C LEU A 183 3.13 -1.86 -5.85
N GLN A 184 2.46 -2.13 -6.98
CA GLN A 184 1.57 -3.29 -7.10
C GLN A 184 2.31 -4.60 -6.87
N PHE A 185 3.49 -4.77 -7.47
CA PHE A 185 4.32 -5.96 -7.27
C PHE A 185 4.75 -6.13 -5.80
N CYS A 186 5.13 -5.04 -5.13
CA CYS A 186 5.47 -5.04 -3.71
C CYS A 186 4.28 -5.48 -2.84
N VAL A 187 3.10 -4.88 -3.04
CA VAL A 187 1.87 -5.27 -2.31
C VAL A 187 1.53 -6.73 -2.58
N GLN A 188 1.65 -7.18 -3.82
CA GLN A 188 1.37 -8.56 -4.19
C GLN A 188 2.32 -9.56 -3.53
N ASN A 189 3.62 -9.25 -3.47
CA ASN A 189 4.59 -10.09 -2.77
C ASN A 189 4.37 -10.08 -1.26
N LEU A 190 4.08 -8.90 -0.68
CA LEU A 190 3.81 -8.76 0.75
C LEU A 190 2.64 -9.67 1.16
N VAL A 191 1.49 -9.55 0.51
CA VAL A 191 0.28 -10.30 0.86
C VAL A 191 0.42 -11.79 0.53
N ASN A 192 0.97 -12.14 -0.65
CA ASN A 192 0.95 -13.53 -1.09
C ASN A 192 2.12 -14.38 -0.57
N LYS A 193 3.28 -13.77 -0.35
CA LYS A 193 4.53 -14.49 -0.05
C LYS A 193 5.11 -14.16 1.32
N GLU A 194 5.08 -12.91 1.75
CA GLU A 194 5.79 -12.48 2.97
C GLU A 194 4.92 -12.59 4.22
N MET A 195 3.66 -12.12 4.19
CA MET A 195 2.79 -12.01 5.36
C MET A 195 2.66 -13.31 6.16
N GLU A 196 2.24 -14.40 5.49
CA GLU A 196 2.06 -15.69 6.15
C GLU A 196 3.38 -16.25 6.69
N LYS A 197 4.47 -16.10 5.92
CA LYS A 197 5.80 -16.54 6.33
C LYS A 197 6.29 -15.78 7.56
N GLU A 198 6.11 -14.47 7.60
CA GLU A 198 6.55 -13.62 8.71
C GLU A 198 5.74 -13.92 9.98
N ILE A 199 4.41 -14.06 9.86
CA ILE A 199 3.53 -14.46 10.97
C ILE A 199 3.94 -15.83 11.53
N ILE A 200 4.15 -16.83 10.66
CA ILE A 200 4.60 -18.17 11.09
C ILE A 200 5.98 -18.09 11.74
N SER A 201 6.90 -17.32 11.17
CA SER A 201 8.26 -17.22 11.72
C SER A 201 8.29 -16.59 13.11
N GLU A 202 7.41 -15.62 13.37
CA GLU A 202 7.29 -14.98 14.68
C GLU A 202 6.73 -15.97 15.72
N LEU A 203 5.71 -16.74 15.33
CA LEU A 203 5.11 -17.78 16.17
C LEU A 203 6.07 -18.94 16.48
N MET A 204 6.93 -19.28 15.51
CA MET A 204 7.91 -20.36 15.60
C MET A 204 9.28 -19.91 16.15
N SER A 205 9.40 -18.67 16.61
CA SER A 205 10.65 -18.15 17.19
C SER A 205 11.03 -18.92 18.47
N ASN A 206 12.33 -18.92 18.82
CA ASN A 206 12.99 -19.77 19.85
C ASN A 206 12.40 -19.74 21.28
N GLN A 207 11.32 -19.01 21.53
CA GLN A 207 10.58 -18.89 22.79
C GLN A 207 9.33 -19.78 22.83
N GLY A 208 9.39 -20.95 22.16
CA GLY A 208 8.29 -21.92 21.98
C GLY A 208 7.31 -21.93 23.15
N GLY A 209 6.02 -21.87 22.85
CA GLY A 209 5.00 -21.58 23.86
C GLY A 209 4.14 -20.35 23.57
N VAL A 210 4.30 -19.65 22.43
CA VAL A 210 3.48 -18.45 22.13
C VAL A 210 2.01 -18.82 22.06
N ILE A 211 1.68 -19.94 21.41
CA ILE A 211 0.30 -20.42 21.28
C ILE A 211 -0.23 -20.88 22.64
N GLU A 212 0.58 -21.60 23.41
CA GLU A 212 0.26 -22.00 24.78
C GLU A 212 -0.03 -20.79 25.68
N ARG A 213 0.79 -19.74 25.61
CA ARG A 213 0.58 -18.47 26.33
C ARG A 213 -0.66 -17.71 25.83
N MET A 214 -0.98 -17.77 24.54
CA MET A 214 -2.22 -17.18 23.99
C MET A 214 -3.48 -17.94 24.45
N MET A 215 -3.34 -19.22 24.79
CA MET A 215 -4.42 -20.05 25.31
C MET A 215 -4.56 -19.98 26.84
N GLU A 216 -3.63 -19.34 27.56
CA GLU A 216 -3.74 -19.16 29.00
C GLU A 216 -4.97 -18.29 29.33
N GLU A 217 -5.89 -18.85 30.12
CA GLU A 217 -7.06 -18.09 30.56
C GLU A 217 -6.65 -16.94 31.47
N SER A 218 -7.28 -15.78 31.27
CA SER A 218 -7.07 -14.66 32.20
C SER A 218 -7.47 -15.06 33.64
N PRO A 219 -6.75 -14.60 34.68
CA PRO A 219 -7.04 -14.95 36.07
C PRO A 219 -8.49 -14.66 36.49
N SER A 220 -9.09 -13.59 35.95
CA SER A 220 -10.49 -13.21 36.20
C SER A 220 -11.48 -14.24 35.65
N ILE A 221 -11.23 -14.76 34.44
CA ILE A 221 -12.07 -15.78 33.82
C ILE A 221 -11.91 -17.11 34.55
N ALA A 222 -10.67 -17.50 34.88
CA ALA A 222 -10.40 -18.72 35.64
C ALA A 222 -11.13 -18.71 36.99
N ALA A 223 -11.09 -17.60 37.73
CA ALA A 223 -11.80 -17.45 39.00
C ALA A 223 -13.33 -17.53 38.84
N LYS A 224 -13.89 -16.95 37.76
CA LYS A 224 -15.33 -17.07 37.45
C LYS A 224 -15.71 -18.52 37.10
N ARG A 225 -14.89 -19.21 36.30
CA ARG A 225 -15.08 -20.63 35.93
C ARG A 225 -15.07 -21.53 37.17
N GLU A 226 -14.14 -21.28 38.09
CA GLU A 226 -14.05 -22.01 39.35
C GLU A 226 -15.31 -21.81 40.22
N LYS A 227 -15.78 -20.56 40.39
CA LYS A 227 -17.00 -20.25 41.15
C LYS A 227 -18.22 -20.93 40.53
N LEU A 228 -18.36 -20.88 39.21
CA LEU A 228 -19.47 -21.51 38.50
C LEU A 228 -19.46 -23.04 38.69
N ASN A 229 -18.30 -23.68 38.57
CA ASN A 229 -18.15 -25.12 38.80
C ASN A 229 -18.52 -25.52 40.24
N LYS A 230 -18.17 -24.70 41.24
CA LYS A 230 -18.62 -24.91 42.63
C LYS A 230 -20.14 -24.86 42.75
N SER A 231 -20.78 -23.86 42.15
CA SER A 231 -22.25 -23.74 42.16
C SER A 231 -22.95 -24.90 41.44
N ILE A 232 -22.43 -25.35 40.29
CA ILE A 232 -22.95 -26.50 39.56
C ILE A 232 -22.87 -27.78 40.41
N LYS A 233 -21.75 -27.99 41.11
CA LYS A 233 -21.58 -29.14 42.02
C LYS A 233 -22.61 -29.12 43.15
N LEU A 234 -22.81 -27.97 43.80
CA LEU A 234 -23.80 -27.80 44.87
C LEU A 234 -25.24 -28.02 44.37
N LEU A 235 -25.58 -27.54 43.18
CA LEU A 235 -26.89 -27.84 42.57
C LEU A 235 -27.06 -29.33 42.30
N GLY A 236 -26.01 -30.01 41.85
CA GLY A 236 -26.02 -31.46 41.65
C GLY A 236 -26.26 -32.23 42.95
N GLU A 237 -25.64 -31.81 44.05
CA GLU A 237 -25.87 -32.39 45.39
C GLU A 237 -27.29 -32.11 45.89
N SER A 238 -27.77 -30.87 45.73
CA SER A 238 -29.14 -30.48 46.11
C SER A 238 -30.18 -31.29 45.33
N LYS A 239 -29.97 -31.51 44.03
CA LYS A 239 -30.83 -32.37 43.20
C LYS A 239 -30.91 -33.80 43.72
N LYS A 240 -29.79 -34.38 44.18
CA LYS A 240 -29.79 -35.72 44.78
C LYS A 240 -30.58 -35.78 46.08
N VAL A 241 -30.43 -34.78 46.95
CA VAL A 241 -31.21 -34.67 48.19
C VAL A 241 -32.70 -34.58 47.88
N LEU A 242 -33.08 -33.76 46.90
CA LEU A 242 -34.48 -33.63 46.48
C LEU A 242 -35.03 -34.96 45.95
N GLY A 243 -34.25 -35.70 45.16
CA GLY A 243 -34.60 -37.04 44.69
C GLY A 243 -34.89 -37.99 45.85
N ASN A 244 -34.00 -38.06 46.85
CA ASN A 244 -34.20 -38.89 48.04
C ASN A 244 -35.46 -38.52 48.84
N ILE A 245 -35.81 -37.24 48.91
CA ILE A 245 -37.04 -36.78 49.57
C ILE A 245 -38.26 -37.21 48.77
N MET A 246 -38.21 -37.05 47.44
CA MET A 246 -39.30 -37.41 46.54
C MET A 246 -39.57 -38.92 46.55
N ASP A 247 -38.52 -39.74 46.54
CA ASP A 247 -38.61 -41.19 46.65
C ASP A 247 -39.21 -41.61 48.00
N LYS A 248 -38.82 -40.97 49.10
CA LYS A 248 -39.44 -41.20 50.41
C LYS A 248 -40.92 -40.85 50.42
N ILE A 249 -41.32 -39.70 49.85
CA ILE A 249 -42.73 -39.31 49.78
C ILE A 249 -43.54 -40.35 49.00
N ALA A 250 -43.02 -40.84 47.86
CA ALA A 250 -43.68 -41.87 47.06
C ALA A 250 -43.92 -43.17 47.85
N THR A 251 -42.98 -43.57 48.73
CA THR A 251 -43.14 -44.77 49.59
C THR A 251 -44.12 -44.61 50.75
N TYR A 252 -44.54 -43.39 51.09
CA TYR A 252 -45.57 -43.14 52.13
C TYR A 252 -46.99 -43.01 51.55
N SER A 253 -47.14 -43.11 50.23
CA SER A 253 -48.41 -42.98 49.51
C SER A 253 -48.96 -44.31 48.95
N ASP A 254 -48.34 -45.44 49.30
CA ASP A 254 -48.90 -46.80 49.21
C ASP A 254 -49.39 -47.27 50.59
#